data_AF-K1SYD3-F1
#
_entry.id   AF-K1SYD3-F1
#
_cell.length_a   1.000
_cell.length_b   1.000
_cell.length_c   1.000
_cell.angle_alpha   90.00
_cell.angle_beta   90.00
_cell.angle_gamma   90.00
#
_symmetry.space_group_name_H-M   'P 1'
#
loop_
_entity.id
_entity.type
_entity.pdbx_description
1 polymer ?
#
loop_
_entity_poly.entity_id
_entity_poly.type
_entity_poly.pdbx_seq_one_letter_code
_entity_poly.pdbx_strand_id
1 'polypeptide(L)'
;YKVDRSRVFLDVLDEMLTNERSSLKDIEERFVATVACKAAVKAGMDLSRQEVENLISSLLGLKNPYTCPHGRPTTIKIDIH
;
A
#
# COMPACT_ATOMS: atom_id res chain seq x y z
N TYR A 1 -5.60 14.43 4.17
CA TYR A 1 -6.42 13.22 4.37
C TYR A 1 -6.10 12.64 5.76
N LYS A 2 -7.02 12.66 6.74
CA LYS A 2 -6.74 12.16 8.10
C LYS A 2 -7.04 10.66 8.17
N VAL A 3 -6.00 9.86 8.35
CA VAL A 3 -6.14 8.42 8.60
C VAL A 3 -6.70 8.22 10.01
N ASP A 4 -7.83 7.52 10.13
CA ASP A 4 -8.40 7.13 11.42
C ASP A 4 -7.56 6.01 12.06
N ARG A 5 -6.75 6.40 13.04
CA ARG A 5 -5.81 5.52 13.74
C ARG A 5 -6.52 4.37 14.48
N SER A 6 -7.70 4.63 15.04
CA SER A 6 -8.47 3.65 15.79
C SER A 6 -8.97 2.55 14.87
N ARG A 7 -9.43 2.92 13.68
CA ARG A 7 -9.89 1.96 12.68
C ARG A 7 -8.75 1.11 12.10
N VAL A 8 -7.57 1.71 11.88
CA VAL A 8 -6.38 0.94 11.48
C VAL A 8 -5.99 -0.07 12.57
N PHE A 9 -6.04 0.32 13.84
CA PHE A 9 -5.71 -0.57 14.96
C PHE A 9 -6.69 -1.74 15.10
N LEU A 10 -7.99 -1.49 15.01
CA LEU A 10 -9.01 -2.54 15.14
C LEU A 10 -8.94 -3.58 14.03
N ASP A 11 -8.77 -3.15 12.78
CA ASP A 11 -8.70 -4.08 11.64
C ASP A 11 -7.47 -5.00 11.74
N VAL A 12 -6.41 -4.54 12.41
CA VAL A 12 -5.17 -5.29 12.60
C VAL A 12 -5.33 -6.33 13.70
N LEU A 13 -6.02 -5.96 14.79
CA LEU A 13 -6.38 -6.94 15.82
C LEU A 13 -7.28 -8.03 15.27
N ASP A 14 -8.23 -7.68 14.40
CA ASP A 14 -9.11 -8.65 13.74
C ASP A 14 -8.33 -9.62 12.82
N GLU A 15 -7.33 -9.11 12.09
CA GLU A 15 -6.45 -9.92 11.24
C GLU A 15 -5.53 -10.87 12.05
N MET A 16 -5.11 -10.47 13.25
CA MET A 16 -4.34 -11.31 14.18
C MET A 16 -5.21 -12.42 14.80
N LEU A 17 -6.47 -12.12 15.11
CA LEU A 17 -7.39 -13.08 15.74
C LEU A 17 -7.91 -14.14 14.76
N THR A 18 -7.93 -13.84 13.46
CA THR A 18 -8.45 -14.74 12.42
C THR A 18 -7.44 -15.75 11.88
N ASN A 19 -6.14 -15.62 12.17
CA ASN A 19 -5.10 -16.53 11.67
C ASN A 19 -4.42 -17.33 12.80
N GLU A 20 -4.98 -18.48 13.17
CA GLU A 20 -4.44 -19.37 14.21
C GLU A 20 -3.07 -20.02 13.85
N ARG A 21 -2.51 -19.82 12.64
CA ARG A 21 -1.27 -20.48 12.16
C ARG A 21 -0.36 -19.62 11.27
N SER A 22 -0.39 -18.31 11.38
CA SER A 22 0.58 -17.43 10.68
C SER A 22 1.81 -17.18 11.53
N SER A 23 3.01 -17.17 10.93
CA SER A 23 4.21 -16.73 11.66
C SER A 23 4.09 -15.25 12.04
N LEU A 24 4.79 -14.81 13.09
CA LEU A 24 4.83 -13.39 13.45
C LEU A 24 5.24 -12.50 12.27
N LYS A 25 6.15 -13.01 11.45
CA LYS A 25 6.63 -12.33 10.24
C LYS A 25 5.50 -12.15 9.21
N ASP A 26 4.66 -13.16 9.00
CA ASP A 26 3.54 -13.07 8.06
C ASP A 26 2.51 -12.03 8.53
N ILE A 27 2.29 -11.94 9.85
CA ILE A 27 1.40 -10.94 10.46
C ILE A 27 1.97 -9.54 10.26
N GLU A 28 3.26 -9.34 10.52
CA GLU A 28 3.94 -8.06 10.32
C GLU A 28 3.90 -7.61 8.85
N GLU A 29 4.20 -8.51 7.91
CA GLU A 29 4.16 -8.19 6.48
C GLU A 29 2.75 -7.79 6.02
N ARG A 30 1.72 -8.50 6.48
CA ARG A 30 0.31 -8.15 6.21
C ARG A 30 -0.10 -6.83 6.85
N PHE A 31 0.28 -6.60 8.10
CA PHE A 31 0.01 -5.34 8.79
C PHE A 31 0.58 -4.15 8.00
N VAL A 32 1.86 -4.23 7.60
CA VAL A 32 2.52 -3.18 6.83
C VAL A 32 1.83 -2.98 5.49
N ALA A 33 1.45 -4.07 4.80
CA ALA A 33 0.72 -4.00 3.54
C ALA A 33 -0.63 -3.27 3.69
N THR A 34 -1.41 -3.64 4.72
CA THR A 34 -2.71 -3.02 5.04
C THR A 34 -2.57 -1.54 5.34
N VAL A 35 -1.61 -1.17 6.19
CA VAL A 35 -1.34 0.24 6.54
C VAL A 35 -0.92 1.02 5.29
N ALA A 36 -0.02 0.47 4.47
CA ALA A 36 0.43 1.10 3.23
C ALA A 36 -0.74 1.37 2.26
N CYS A 37 -1.61 0.39 2.02
CA CYS A 37 -2.78 0.57 1.16
C CYS A 37 -3.80 1.58 1.71
N LYS A 38 -3.97 1.63 3.03
CA LYS A 38 -4.85 2.63 3.68
C LYS A 38 -4.26 4.03 3.66
N ALA A 39 -2.94 4.17 3.69
CA ALA A 39 -2.27 5.47 3.60
C ALA A 39 -2.07 5.95 2.15
N ALA A 40 -2.10 5.05 1.17
CA ALA A 40 -1.84 5.36 -0.24
C ALA A 40 -2.83 6.38 -0.83
N VAL A 41 -2.37 7.07 -1.87
CA VAL A 41 -3.19 7.83 -2.82
C VAL A 41 -4.29 6.91 -3.38
N LYS A 42 -5.53 7.43 -3.47
CA LYS A 42 -6.69 6.67 -3.95
C LYS A 42 -7.43 7.41 -5.05
N ALA A 43 -8.33 6.68 -5.72
CA ALA A 43 -9.25 7.25 -6.68
C ALA A 43 -10.02 8.45 -6.08
N GLY A 44 -10.17 9.50 -6.89
CA GLY A 44 -10.85 10.74 -6.49
C GLY A 44 -9.99 11.71 -5.66
N MET A 45 -8.71 11.42 -5.46
CA MET A 45 -7.77 12.40 -4.89
C MET A 45 -7.15 13.22 -6.01
N ASP A 46 -7.37 14.54 -5.98
CA ASP A 46 -6.67 15.49 -6.85
C ASP A 46 -5.24 15.68 -6.35
N LEU A 47 -4.28 15.51 -7.25
CA LEU A 47 -2.86 15.71 -6.96
C LEU A 47 -2.33 16.88 -7.78
N SER A 48 -1.54 17.72 -7.13
CA SER A 48 -0.71 18.70 -7.83
C SER A 48 0.37 18.00 -8.65
N ARG A 49 0.88 18.70 -9.67
CA ARG A 49 1.98 18.19 -10.51
C ARG A 49 3.20 17.77 -9.67
N GLN A 50 3.55 18.56 -8.65
CA GLN A 50 4.68 18.27 -7.78
C GLN A 50 4.48 16.97 -6.98
N GLU A 51 3.27 16.71 -6.50
CA GLU A 51 2.94 15.47 -5.77
C GLU A 51 3.07 14.25 -6.68
N VAL A 52 2.63 14.36 -7.94
CA VAL A 52 2.77 13.30 -8.94
C VAL A 52 4.26 13.02 -9.23
N GLU A 53 5.06 14.06 -9.46
CA GLU A 53 6.50 13.92 -9.73
C GLU A 53 7.24 13.29 -8.55
N ASN A 54 6.89 13.68 -7.31
CA ASN A 54 7.44 13.10 -6.10
C ASN A 54 7.03 11.63 -5.92
N LEU A 55 5.77 11.27 -6.23
CA LEU A 55 5.27 9.91 -6.15
C LEU A 55 6.01 8.98 -7.13
N ILE A 56 6.19 9.43 -8.37
CA ILE A 56 6.92 8.67 -9.40
C ILE A 56 8.39 8.51 -9.01
N SER A 57 9.05 9.58 -8.56
CA SER A 57 10.44 9.52 -8.12
C SER A 57 10.63 8.57 -6.95
N SER A 58 9.71 8.59 -5.98
CA SER A 58 9.72 7.67 -4.83
C SER A 58 9.55 6.21 -5.26
N LEU A 59 8.64 5.94 -6.22
CA LEU A 59 8.43 4.61 -6.76
C LEU A 59 9.71 4.08 -7.44
N LEU A 60 10.33 4.87 -8.31
CA LEU A 60 11.53 4.48 -9.07
C LEU A 60 12.77 4.28 -8.20
N GLY A 61 12.79 4.85 -6.99
CA GLY A 61 13.87 4.64 -6.01
C GLY A 61 13.78 3.31 -5.24
N LEU A 62 12.69 2.55 -5.37
CA LEU A 62 12.51 1.28 -4.64
C LEU A 62 13.33 0.15 -5.26
N LYS A 63 13.78 -0.79 -4.41
CA LYS A 63 14.46 -2.01 -4.86
C LYS A 63 13.60 -2.89 -5.78
N ASN A 64 12.29 -2.96 -5.50
CA ASN A 64 11.31 -3.63 -6.35
C ASN A 64 10.12 -2.70 -6.59
N PRO A 65 10.15 -1.89 -7.67
CA PRO A 65 9.13 -0.89 -7.92
C PRO A 65 7.91 -1.45 -8.67
N TYR A 66 7.91 -2.73 -9.08
CA TYR A 66 6.95 -3.27 -10.05
C TYR A 66 5.74 -3.97 -9.43
N THR A 67 5.76 -4.20 -8.12
CA THR A 67 4.72 -4.98 -7.42
C THR A 67 4.41 -4.36 -6.07
N CYS A 68 3.13 -4.16 -5.76
CA CYS A 68 2.68 -3.69 -4.45
C CYS A 68 2.80 -4.82 -3.41
N PRO A 69 2.76 -4.53 -2.10
CA PRO A 69 2.90 -5.56 -1.07
C PRO A 69 1.78 -6.62 -1.07
N HIS A 70 0.68 -6.39 -1.78
CA HIS A 70 -0.40 -7.37 -2.00
C HIS A 70 -0.32 -8.08 -3.37
N GLY A 71 0.76 -7.88 -4.13
CA GLY A 71 0.99 -8.58 -5.40
C GLY A 71 0.43 -7.92 -6.65
N ARG A 72 -0.19 -6.72 -6.57
CA ARG A 72 -0.69 -6.01 -7.75
C ARG A 72 0.45 -5.29 -8.49
N PRO A 73 0.45 -5.26 -9.83
CA PRO A 73 1.43 -4.47 -10.58
C PRO A 73 1.23 -2.97 -10.30
N THR A 74 2.33 -2.23 -10.19
CA THR A 74 2.35 -0.78 -9.95
C THR A 74 2.33 0.05 -11.24
N THR A 75 2.68 -0.55 -12.38
CA THR A 75 2.73 0.14 -13.68
C THR A 75 2.32 -0.84 -14.80
N ILE A 76 1.63 -0.31 -15.81
CA ILE A 76 1.25 -1.03 -17.03
C ILE A 76 1.78 -0.22 -18.20
N LYS A 77 2.45 -0.87 -19.16
CA LYS A 77 2.84 -0.26 -20.42
C LYS A 77 1.77 -0.60 -21.47
N ILE A 78 1.21 0.43 -22.10
CA ILE A 78 0.30 0.28 -23.24
C ILE A 78 1.05 0.79 -24.46
N ASP A 79 1.21 -0.07 -25.46
CA ASP A 79 1.81 0.30 -26.74
C ASP A 79 0.71 0.81 -27.68
N ILE A 80 1.03 1.82 -28.46
CA ILE A 80 0.13 2.42 -29.45
C ILE A 80 0.69 2.01 -30.81
N HIS A 81 0.10 0.97 -31.40
CA HIS A 81 0.37 0.57 -32.78
C HIS A 81 -0.15 1.60 -33.78
#